data_AF-A0A966CFI6-F1
#
_entry.id   AF-A0A966CFI6-F1
#
_cell.length_a   1.000
_cell.length_b   1.000
_cell.length_c   1.000
_cell.angle_alpha   90.00
_cell.angle_beta   90.00
_cell.angle_gamma   90.00
#
_symmetry.space_group_name_H-M   'P 1'
#
loop_
_entity.id
_entity.type
_entity.pdbx_description
1 polymer ?
#
loop_
_entity_poly.entity_id
_entity_poly.type
_entity_poly.pdbx_seq_one_letter_code
_entity_poly.pdbx_strand_id
1 'polypeptide(L)'
;MKNKLIYPLLLGAVLISVFLNLFRFNQVPPCLNADEVAFGYNAYSIAQTGKDEFGKFLPLRFESFKDFKLPVFVYFSVPFVKLLGLNELSTR
;
A
#
# COMPACT_ATOMS: atom_id res chain seq x y z
N MET A 1 22.10 22.21 26.31
CA MET A 1 21.38 21.11 27.00
C MET A 1 20.28 20.63 26.07
N LYS A 2 20.27 19.35 25.64
CA LYS A 2 19.19 18.82 24.78
C LYS A 2 17.86 18.93 25.51
N ASN A 3 16.87 19.56 24.88
CA ASN A 3 15.57 19.79 25.48
C ASN A 3 14.85 18.44 25.59
N LYS A 4 14.87 17.81 26.78
CA LYS A 4 14.37 16.43 26.99
C LYS A 4 12.89 16.26 26.65
N LEU A 5 12.15 17.36 26.54
CA LEU A 5 10.74 17.43 26.14
C LEU A 5 10.50 17.20 24.63
N ILE A 6 11.53 17.28 23.77
CA ILE A 6 11.34 17.12 22.32
C ILE A 6 11.00 15.68 21.92
N TYR A 7 11.62 14.70 22.57
CA TYR A 7 11.38 13.28 22.29
C TYR A 7 9.96 12.82 22.61
N PRO A 8 9.38 13.10 23.80
CA PRO A 8 8.00 12.72 24.07
C PRO A 8 7.01 13.48 23.19
N LEU A 9 7.31 14.73 22.82
CA LEU A 9 6.47 15.49 21.87
C LEU A 9 6.45 14.82 20.49
N LEU A 10 7.62 14.46 19.95
CA LEU A 10 7.72 13.77 18.67
C LEU A 10 7.04 12.40 18.70
N LEU A 11 7.22 11.65 19.80
CA LEU A 11 6.52 10.38 19.99
C LEU A 11 5.00 10.58 20.01
N GLY A 12 4.52 11.59 20.74
CA GLY A 12 3.09 11.96 20.76
C GLY A 12 2.57 12.27 19.36
N ALA A 13 3.30 13.06 18.57
CA ALA A 13 2.92 13.39 17.19
C ALA A 13 2.84 12.14 16.29
N VAL A 14 3.79 11.22 16.39
CA VAL A 14 3.77 9.96 15.63
C VAL A 14 2.58 9.10 16.04
N LEU A 15 2.32 8.94 17.34
CA LEU A 15 1.19 8.14 17.83
C LEU A 15 -0.15 8.73 17.38
N ILE A 16 -0.31 10.05 17.43
CA ILE A 16 -1.52 10.73 16.93
C ILE A 16 -1.66 10.49 15.42
N SER A 17 -0.58 10.62 14.65
CA SER A 17 -0.61 10.39 13.20
C SER A 17 -1.02 8.95 12.85
N VAL A 18 -0.47 7.96 13.55
CA VAL A 18 -0.82 6.54 13.36
C VAL A 18 -2.28 6.29 13.74
N PHE A 19 -2.72 6.81 14.88
CA PHE A 19 -4.10 6.67 15.33
C PHE A 19 -5.08 7.26 14.30
N LEU A 20 -4.84 8.47 13.82
CA LEU A 20 -5.73 9.13 12.85
C LEU A 20 -5.79 8.41 11.49
N ASN A 21 -4.69 7.75 11.05
CA ASN A 21 -4.68 6.99 9.80
C ASN A 21 -5.42 5.64 9.91
N LEU A 22 -5.35 4.99 11.09
CA LEU A 22 -6.00 3.70 11.31
C LEU A 22 -7.45 3.86 11.81
N PHE A 23 -7.79 5.02 12.35
CA PHE A 23 -9.13 5.30 12.83
C PHE A 23 -10.14 5.27 11.68
N ARG A 24 -11.08 4.31 11.73
CA ARG A 24 -12.13 4.11 10.71
C ARG A 24 -11.59 3.80 9.31
N PHE A 25 -10.40 3.23 9.21
CA PHE A 25 -9.73 2.88 7.94
C PHE A 25 -10.61 2.03 6.99
N ASN A 26 -11.40 1.09 7.49
CA ASN A 26 -12.30 0.26 6.66
C ASN A 26 -13.70 0.87 6.44
N GLN A 27 -13.93 2.08 6.93
CA GLN A 27 -15.22 2.77 6.79
C GLN A 27 -15.09 4.03 5.95
N VAL A 28 -13.91 4.66 5.92
CA VAL A 28 -13.65 5.91 5.20
C VAL A 28 -12.28 5.86 4.51
N PRO A 29 -12.22 5.97 3.17
CA PRO A 29 -13.36 5.96 2.25
C PRO A 29 -14.02 4.56 2.20
N PRO A 30 -15.33 4.51 1.90
CA PRO A 30 -16.12 3.26 1.97
C PRO A 30 -15.77 2.25 0.88
N CYS A 31 -14.94 2.63 -0.09
CA CYS A 31 -14.45 1.76 -1.15
C CYS A 31 -13.02 2.13 -1.54
N LEU A 32 -12.35 1.19 -2.20
CA LEU A 32 -11.06 1.44 -2.85
C LEU A 32 -11.24 2.34 -4.07
N ASN A 33 -10.28 3.22 -4.30
CA ASN A 33 -10.18 3.93 -5.56
C ASN A 33 -9.61 3.01 -6.66
N ALA A 34 -9.74 3.43 -7.92
CA ALA A 34 -9.35 2.62 -9.06
C ALA A 34 -7.83 2.31 -9.08
N ASP A 35 -6.99 3.24 -8.64
CA ASP A 35 -5.54 3.05 -8.59
C ASP A 35 -5.12 2.10 -7.46
N GLU A 36 -5.75 2.19 -6.28
CA GLU A 36 -5.59 1.24 -5.17
C GLU A 36 -5.91 -0.18 -5.66
N VAL A 37 -7.06 -0.36 -6.33
CA VAL A 37 -7.43 -1.66 -6.91
C VAL A 37 -6.39 -2.15 -7.92
N ALA A 38 -5.92 -1.29 -8.82
CA ALA A 38 -4.92 -1.67 -9.81
C ALA A 38 -3.59 -2.08 -9.19
N PHE A 39 -3.12 -1.35 -8.16
CA PHE A 39 -1.90 -1.69 -7.44
C PHE A 39 -2.06 -3.00 -6.65
N GLY A 40 -3.17 -3.16 -5.92
CA GLY A 40 -3.46 -4.37 -5.15
C GLY A 40 -3.58 -5.61 -6.03
N TYR A 41 -4.28 -5.50 -7.17
CA TYR A 41 -4.44 -6.59 -8.12
C TYR A 41 -3.11 -6.99 -8.77
N ASN A 42 -2.29 -6.02 -9.20
CA ASN A 42 -0.97 -6.32 -9.74
C ASN A 42 -0.05 -6.93 -8.68
N ALA A 43 -0.11 -6.49 -7.42
CA ALA A 43 0.66 -7.09 -6.33
C ALA A 43 0.21 -8.54 -6.08
N TYR A 44 -1.10 -8.80 -6.10
CA TYR A 44 -1.66 -10.16 -6.04
C TYR A 44 -1.19 -11.03 -7.21
N SER A 45 -1.28 -10.54 -8.44
CA SER A 45 -0.86 -11.28 -9.64
C SER A 45 0.63 -11.62 -9.59
N ILE A 46 1.47 -10.68 -9.18
CA ILE A 46 2.91 -10.92 -8.97
C ILE A 46 3.14 -11.94 -7.85
N ALA A 47 2.41 -11.85 -6.73
CA ALA A 47 2.52 -12.80 -5.62
C ALA A 47 2.19 -14.25 -6.02
N GLN A 48 1.24 -14.43 -6.95
CA GLN A 48 0.79 -15.74 -7.43
C GLN A 48 1.62 -16.28 -8.60
N THR A 49 1.97 -15.43 -9.55
CA THR A 49 2.49 -15.87 -10.86
C THR A 49 3.83 -15.25 -11.25
N GLY A 50 4.29 -14.23 -10.51
CA GLY A 50 5.42 -13.39 -10.91
C GLY A 50 5.14 -12.47 -12.11
N LYS A 51 3.88 -12.36 -12.55
CA LYS A 51 3.47 -11.55 -13.70
C LYS A 51 2.45 -10.49 -13.31
N ASP A 52 2.44 -9.38 -14.06
CA ASP A 52 1.43 -8.33 -13.93
C ASP A 52 0.08 -8.74 -14.54
N GLU A 53 -0.91 -7.85 -14.49
CA GLU A 53 -2.26 -8.09 -15.03
C GLU A 53 -2.30 -8.31 -16.56
N PHE A 54 -1.24 -7.94 -17.27
CA PHE A 54 -1.07 -8.15 -18.71
C PHE A 54 -0.15 -9.35 -19.03
N GLY A 55 0.26 -10.12 -18.02
CA GLY A 55 1.11 -11.29 -18.18
C GLY A 55 2.60 -11.00 -18.38
N LYS A 56 3.06 -9.76 -18.19
CA LYS A 56 4.48 -9.39 -18.25
C LYS A 56 5.17 -9.87 -16.98
N PHE A 57 6.29 -10.58 -17.14
CA PHE A 57 7.05 -11.11 -16.01
C PHE A 57 7.89 -10.01 -15.34
N LEU A 58 7.69 -9.80 -14.04
CA LEU A 58 8.39 -8.82 -13.21
C LEU A 58 8.67 -7.46 -13.92
N PRO A 59 7.65 -6.73 -14.38
CA PRO A 59 7.85 -5.51 -15.13
C PRO A 59 8.37 -4.37 -14.24
N LEU A 60 9.12 -3.44 -14.84
CA LEU A 60 9.59 -2.21 -14.19
C LEU A 60 8.60 -1.03 -14.34
N ARG A 61 7.51 -1.25 -15.08
CA ARG A 61 6.42 -0.31 -15.34
C ARG A 61 5.13 -1.12 -15.43
N PHE A 62 4.20 -0.83 -14.53
CA PHE A 62 2.89 -1.48 -14.52
C PHE A 62 1.94 -0.63 -15.34
N GLU A 63 1.40 -1.22 -16.40
CA GLU A 63 0.37 -0.58 -17.19
C GLU A 63 -0.96 -0.63 -16.42
N SER A 64 -1.74 0.43 -16.44
CA SER A 64 -3.06 0.48 -15.80
C SER A 64 -3.80 1.73 -16.28
N PHE A 65 -5.04 1.58 -16.76
CA PHE A 65 -5.85 2.69 -17.30
C PHE A 65 -5.15 3.51 -18.40
N LYS A 66 -4.36 2.86 -19.27
CA LYS A 66 -3.52 3.51 -20.30
C LYS A 66 -2.45 4.45 -19.73
N ASP A 67 -2.14 4.33 -18.45
CA ASP A 67 -1.03 4.99 -17.77
C ASP A 67 0.00 3.95 -17.30
N PHE A 68 1.23 4.39 -17.04
CA PHE A 68 2.33 3.55 -16.57
C PHE A 68 2.77 3.95 -15.17
N LYS A 69 2.48 3.07 -14.21
CA LYS A 69 2.78 3.24 -12.79
C LYS A 69 4.17 2.70 -12.43
N LEU A 70 4.79 3.36 -11.45
CA LEU A 70 6.08 2.94 -10.91
C LEU A 70 5.95 1.63 -10.12
N PRO A 71 6.98 0.77 -10.14
CA PRO A 71 6.86 -0.61 -9.67
C PRO A 71 7.03 -0.75 -8.15
N VAL A 72 7.59 0.26 -7.49
CA VAL A 72 7.98 0.19 -6.07
C VAL A 72 6.79 -0.16 -5.19
N PHE A 73 5.65 0.51 -5.40
CA PHE A 73 4.46 0.26 -4.60
C PHE A 73 3.94 -1.17 -4.81
N VAL A 74 3.81 -1.64 -6.06
CA VAL A 74 3.38 -3.02 -6.36
C VAL A 74 4.27 -4.04 -5.65
N TYR A 75 5.59 -3.96 -5.86
CA TYR A 75 6.51 -4.95 -5.29
C TYR A 75 6.58 -4.89 -3.77
N PHE A 76 6.44 -3.71 -3.18
CA PHE A 76 6.41 -3.58 -1.74
C PHE A 76 5.14 -4.18 -1.14
N SER A 77 4.01 -4.13 -1.84
CA SER A 77 2.74 -4.72 -1.41
C SER A 77 2.68 -6.24 -1.58
N VAL A 78 3.47 -6.84 -2.49
CA VAL A 78 3.52 -8.30 -2.74
C VAL A 78 3.60 -9.16 -1.46
N PRO A 79 4.54 -8.96 -0.53
CA PRO A 79 4.62 -9.77 0.69
C PRO A 79 3.38 -9.66 1.56
N PHE A 80 2.79 -8.46 1.68
CA PHE A 80 1.59 -8.24 2.50
C PHE A 80 0.36 -8.89 1.87
N VAL A 81 0.16 -8.73 0.56
CA VAL A 81 -0.92 -9.38 -0.18
C VAL A 81 -0.76 -10.90 -0.13
N LYS A 82 0.46 -11.42 -0.20
CA LYS A 82 0.73 -12.86 -0.09
C LYS A 82 0.40 -13.43 1.29
N LEU A 83 0.65 -12.68 2.36
CA LEU A 83 0.43 -13.12 3.74
C LEU A 83 -1.00 -12.88 4.24
N LEU A 84 -1.60 -11.75 3.87
CA LEU A 84 -2.91 -11.30 4.36
C LEU A 84 -4.05 -11.59 3.36
N GLY A 85 -3.73 -12.03 2.15
CA GLY A 85 -4.67 -12.16 1.05
C GLY A 85 -4.98 -10.83 0.37
N LEU A 86 -5.69 -10.86 -0.76
CA LEU A 86 -6.13 -9.66 -1.47
C LEU A 86 -7.36 -9.07 -0.78
N ASN A 87 -7.15 -8.00 -0.01
CA ASN A 87 -8.21 -7.26 0.70
C ASN A 87 -7.82 -5.77 0.85
N GLU A 88 -8.74 -4.96 1.38
CA GLU A 88 -8.53 -3.52 1.58
C GLU A 88 -7.31 -3.19 2.44
N LEU A 89 -7.05 -3.97 3.50
CA LEU A 89 -5.90 -3.75 4.38
C LEU A 89 -4.57 -4.00 3.67
N SER A 90 -4.47 -5.04 2.85
CA SER A 90 -3.26 -5.36 2.10
C SER A 90 -3.00 -4.45 0.90
N THR A 91 -4.00 -3.66 0.50
CA THR A 91 -4.00 -2.83 -0.71
C THR A 91 -3.70 -1.35 -0.41
N ARG A 92 -3.89 -0.91 0.84
CA ARG A 92 -3.69 0.46 1.30
C ARG A 92 -2.47 0.60 2.21
#